data_AF-A0A962RI70-F1
#
_entry.id   AF-A0A962RI70-F1
#
_cell.length_a   1.000
_cell.length_b   1.000
_cell.length_c   1.000
_cell.angle_alpha   90.00
_cell.angle_beta   90.00
_cell.angle_gamma   90.00
#
_symmetry.space_group_name_H-M   'P 1'
#
loop_
_entity.id
_entity.type
_entity.pdbx_description
1 polymer ?
#
loop_
_entity_poly.entity_id
_entity_poly.type
_entity_poly.pdbx_seq_one_letter_code
_entity_poly.pdbx_strand_id
1 'polypeptide(L)'
;EYTDHGHCGVLHPDPEVTVDNDRTLQLLGEQAVALARNGADVVAPSGMMDGQVAAIRAALERARHDDVAILSYTTKYASSYYGPFREAGEGAPSFGDRRGYQMDYRRSREWATELALDTQEGADMVMVKPAMTYLDIIRQMRDATALPLGAYHVSGEYSQICAAAERGWIDLQGAAVESTYAMKRAGADLILTYFADRLLDWL
;
A
#
# COMPACT_ATOMS: atom_id res chain seq x y z
N GLU A 1 3.62 -12.09 4.49
CA GLU A 1 4.25 -12.20 5.82
C GLU A 1 3.84 -13.49 6.55
N TYR A 2 2.59 -13.95 6.41
CA TYR A 2 2.07 -15.10 7.19
C TYR A 2 1.77 -16.37 6.37
N THR A 3 2.03 -16.33 5.07
CA THR A 3 1.89 -17.48 4.16
C THR A 3 3.23 -18.15 3.95
N ASP A 4 3.27 -19.48 3.90
CA ASP A 4 4.46 -20.29 3.59
C ASP A 4 5.00 -20.08 2.17
N HIS A 5 4.18 -19.58 1.24
CA HIS A 5 4.54 -19.33 -0.16
C HIS A 5 4.82 -17.85 -0.50
N GLY A 6 4.66 -16.94 0.47
CA GLY A 6 4.96 -15.50 0.27
C GLY A 6 4.06 -14.73 -0.70
N HIS A 7 2.91 -15.26 -1.14
CA HIS A 7 1.90 -14.49 -1.89
C HIS A 7 0.95 -13.76 -0.93
N CYS A 8 0.24 -12.74 -1.43
CA CYS A 8 -0.64 -11.90 -0.61
C CYS A 8 -1.99 -12.54 -0.25
N GLY A 9 -2.29 -13.74 -0.74
CA GLY A 9 -3.56 -14.42 -0.52
C GLY A 9 -3.44 -15.93 -0.67
N VAL A 10 -4.56 -16.63 -0.50
CA VAL A 10 -4.64 -18.08 -0.62
C VAL A 10 -4.36 -18.49 -2.06
N LEU A 11 -3.56 -19.53 -2.29
CA LEU A 11 -3.30 -20.02 -3.65
C LEU A 11 -4.57 -20.62 -4.26
N HIS A 12 -4.77 -20.35 -5.56
CA HIS A 12 -5.89 -20.92 -6.30
C HIS A 12 -5.58 -22.38 -6.70
N PRO A 13 -6.59 -23.29 -6.72
CA PRO A 13 -6.38 -24.68 -7.12
C PRO A 13 -6.05 -24.85 -8.61
N ASP A 14 -6.50 -23.93 -9.46
CA ASP A 14 -6.08 -23.86 -10.87
C ASP A 14 -4.66 -23.27 -10.97
N PRO A 15 -3.68 -24.00 -11.53
CA PRO A 15 -2.30 -23.53 -11.65
C PRO A 15 -2.12 -22.30 -12.55
N GLU A 16 -3.09 -21.96 -13.39
CA GLU A 16 -3.05 -20.75 -14.23
C GLU A 16 -3.38 -19.48 -13.43
N VAL A 17 -3.98 -19.63 -12.24
CA VAL A 17 -4.33 -18.53 -11.34
C VAL A 17 -3.43 -18.57 -10.12
N THR A 18 -2.76 -17.46 -9.82
CA THR A 18 -1.83 -17.45 -8.68
C THR A 18 -2.54 -17.43 -7.33
N VAL A 19 -3.58 -16.60 -7.18
CA VAL A 19 -4.26 -16.37 -5.89
C VAL A 19 -5.77 -16.49 -6.08
N ASP A 20 -6.42 -17.20 -5.16
CA ASP A 20 -7.87 -17.28 -5.02
C ASP A 20 -8.38 -16.02 -4.33
N ASN A 21 -8.96 -15.12 -5.11
CA ASN A 21 -9.45 -13.83 -4.63
C ASN A 21 -10.48 -14.01 -3.51
N ASP A 22 -11.56 -14.72 -3.77
CA ASP A 22 -12.73 -14.81 -2.88
C ASP A 22 -12.39 -15.51 -1.57
N ARG A 23 -11.57 -16.57 -1.63
CA ARG A 23 -11.09 -17.23 -0.41
C ARG A 23 -10.15 -16.35 0.39
N THR A 24 -9.38 -15.50 -0.27
CA THR A 24 -8.52 -14.51 0.40
C THR A 24 -9.35 -13.45 1.12
N LEU A 25 -10.44 -12.96 0.51
CA LEU A 25 -11.33 -11.95 1.12
C LEU A 25 -11.85 -12.37 2.49
N GLN A 26 -12.21 -13.64 2.65
CA GLN A 26 -12.67 -14.19 3.94
C GLN A 26 -11.61 -14.03 5.04
N LEU A 27 -10.37 -14.42 4.73
CA LEU A 27 -9.24 -14.32 5.67
C LEU A 27 -8.87 -12.87 5.98
N LEU A 28 -8.94 -11.97 4.99
CA LEU A 28 -8.68 -10.55 5.20
C LEU A 28 -9.69 -9.94 6.19
N GLY A 29 -10.97 -10.30 6.08
CA GLY A 29 -11.99 -9.89 7.06
C GLY A 29 -11.71 -10.41 8.47
N GLU A 30 -11.30 -11.67 8.60
CA GLU A 30 -10.92 -12.27 9.89
C GLU A 30 -9.70 -11.58 10.51
N GLN A 31 -8.67 -11.28 9.71
CA GLN A 31 -7.48 -10.55 10.13
C GLN A 31 -7.83 -9.15 10.62
N ALA A 32 -8.66 -8.41 9.88
CA ALA A 32 -9.08 -7.07 10.26
C ALA A 32 -9.84 -7.07 11.60
N VAL A 33 -10.76 -8.01 11.80
CA VAL A 33 -11.48 -8.17 13.09
C VAL A 33 -10.51 -8.55 14.22
N ALA A 34 -9.53 -9.41 13.96
CA ALA A 34 -8.54 -9.78 14.95
C ALA A 34 -7.70 -8.57 15.38
N LEU A 35 -7.27 -7.72 14.43
CA LEU A 35 -6.54 -6.47 14.73
C LEU A 35 -7.43 -5.49 15.51
N ALA A 36 -8.67 -5.29 15.08
CA ALA A 36 -9.63 -4.40 15.75
C ALA A 36 -9.90 -4.81 17.21
N ARG A 37 -10.08 -6.10 17.48
CA ARG A 37 -10.24 -6.64 18.84
C ARG A 37 -9.02 -6.40 19.74
N ASN A 38 -7.85 -6.18 19.15
CA ASN A 38 -6.61 -5.86 19.84
C ASN A 38 -6.28 -4.36 19.83
N GLY A 39 -7.25 -3.51 19.49
CA GLY A 39 -7.14 -2.06 19.63
C GLY A 39 -6.55 -1.33 18.42
N ALA A 40 -6.54 -1.95 17.24
CA ALA A 40 -6.15 -1.24 16.02
C ALA A 40 -7.23 -0.20 15.64
N ASP A 41 -6.85 1.07 15.56
CA ASP A 41 -7.75 2.16 15.09
C ASP A 41 -7.89 2.18 13.56
N VAL A 42 -6.88 1.69 12.85
CA VAL A 42 -6.82 1.67 11.39
C VAL A 42 -6.34 0.30 10.90
N VAL A 43 -7.05 -0.28 9.95
CA VAL A 43 -6.60 -1.45 9.19
C VAL A 43 -6.27 -1.05 7.76
N ALA A 44 -5.20 -1.61 7.20
CA ALA A 44 -4.68 -1.13 5.92
C ALA A 44 -4.43 -2.28 4.94
N PRO A 45 -5.47 -2.78 4.25
CA PRO A 45 -5.34 -3.92 3.35
C PRO A 45 -4.43 -3.58 2.17
N SER A 46 -3.37 -4.40 1.99
CA SER A 46 -2.38 -4.19 0.93
C SER A 46 -2.31 -5.36 -0.07
N GLY A 47 -3.30 -6.24 -0.05
CA GLY A 47 -3.33 -7.45 -0.88
C GLY A 47 -3.57 -7.16 -2.37
N MET A 48 -4.30 -6.09 -2.68
CA MET A 48 -4.89 -5.83 -4.01
C MET A 48 -5.85 -6.96 -4.43
N MET A 49 -6.65 -7.46 -3.48
CA MET A 49 -7.72 -8.40 -3.82
C MET A 49 -8.96 -7.58 -4.19
N ASP A 50 -9.62 -7.95 -5.28
CA ASP A 50 -10.84 -7.29 -5.74
C ASP A 50 -11.94 -7.48 -4.68
N GLY A 51 -12.52 -6.40 -4.18
CA GLY A 51 -13.53 -6.45 -3.11
C GLY A 51 -12.98 -6.51 -1.67
N GLN A 52 -11.66 -6.33 -1.47
CA GLN A 52 -11.04 -6.40 -0.14
C GLN A 52 -11.62 -5.39 0.84
N VAL A 53 -11.96 -4.19 0.39
CA VAL A 53 -12.49 -3.14 1.26
C VAL A 53 -13.88 -3.53 1.73
N ALA A 54 -14.76 -3.94 0.82
CA ALA A 54 -16.12 -4.36 1.17
C ALA A 54 -16.11 -5.56 2.12
N ALA A 55 -15.25 -6.55 1.87
CA ALA A 55 -15.11 -7.73 2.71
C ALA A 55 -14.67 -7.38 4.14
N ILE A 56 -13.68 -6.48 4.27
CA ILE A 56 -13.18 -6.02 5.56
C ILE A 56 -14.23 -5.17 6.28
N ARG A 57 -14.84 -4.19 5.60
CA ARG A 57 -15.86 -3.32 6.19
C ARG A 57 -17.02 -4.14 6.76
N ALA A 58 -17.55 -5.08 5.97
CA ALA A 58 -18.63 -5.94 6.40
C ALA A 58 -18.23 -6.87 7.56
N ALA A 59 -16.97 -7.33 7.62
CA ALA A 59 -16.48 -8.13 8.74
C ALA A 59 -16.37 -7.33 10.04
N LEU A 60 -15.83 -6.11 9.96
CA LEU A 60 -15.72 -5.20 11.11
C LEU A 60 -17.09 -4.81 11.66
N GLU A 61 -18.05 -4.45 10.80
CA GLU A 61 -19.43 -4.12 11.22
C GLU A 61 -20.13 -5.30 11.90
N ARG A 62 -20.03 -6.51 11.33
CA ARG A 62 -20.57 -7.73 11.97
C ARG A 62 -19.96 -7.98 13.34
N ALA A 63 -18.70 -7.60 13.54
CA ALA A 63 -18.00 -7.71 14.81
C ALA A 63 -18.19 -6.51 15.74
N ARG A 64 -18.99 -5.50 15.35
CA ARG A 64 -19.24 -4.23 16.08
C ARG A 64 -17.98 -3.38 16.27
N HIS A 65 -17.15 -3.32 15.24
CA HIS A 65 -15.96 -2.46 15.13
C HIS A 65 -16.15 -1.42 14.02
N ASP A 66 -17.28 -0.71 14.06
CA ASP A 66 -17.69 0.28 13.07
C ASP A 66 -16.77 1.51 13.04
N ASP A 67 -16.09 1.78 14.15
CA ASP A 67 -15.16 2.90 14.39
C ASP A 67 -13.75 2.68 13.82
N VAL A 68 -13.39 1.43 13.49
CA VAL A 68 -12.09 1.11 12.90
C VAL A 68 -12.06 1.57 11.45
N ALA A 69 -11.11 2.44 11.12
CA ALA A 69 -10.96 3.01 9.79
C ALA A 69 -10.22 2.07 8.84
N ILE A 70 -10.53 2.17 7.54
CA ILE A 70 -9.87 1.42 6.47
C ILE A 70 -8.99 2.36 5.63
N LEU A 71 -7.68 2.14 5.68
CA LEU A 71 -6.70 2.76 4.78
C LEU A 71 -6.40 1.82 3.61
N SER A 72 -7.17 1.92 2.55
CA SER A 72 -6.96 1.04 1.40
C SER A 72 -5.67 1.41 0.66
N TYR A 73 -4.87 0.39 0.32
CA TYR A 73 -3.79 0.54 -0.66
C TYR A 73 -4.37 0.55 -2.08
N THR A 74 -5.25 1.51 -2.35
CA THR A 74 -6.07 1.65 -3.56
C THR A 74 -5.29 1.49 -4.84
N THR A 75 -4.09 2.07 -4.91
CA THR A 75 -3.19 1.82 -6.03
C THR A 75 -1.88 1.27 -5.51
N LYS A 76 -1.69 -0.02 -5.71
CA LYS A 76 -0.43 -0.70 -5.41
C LYS A 76 0.11 -1.37 -6.66
N TYR A 77 1.17 -0.76 -7.19
CA TYR A 77 1.81 -1.22 -8.41
C TYR A 77 2.78 -2.38 -8.18
N ALA A 78 2.91 -3.24 -9.18
CA ALA A 78 3.90 -4.32 -9.27
C ALA A 78 5.30 -3.73 -9.50
N SER A 79 5.88 -3.15 -8.45
CA SER A 79 7.09 -2.32 -8.52
C SER A 79 8.39 -3.09 -8.22
N SER A 80 9.46 -2.68 -8.91
CA SER A 80 10.84 -3.11 -8.61
C SER A 80 11.41 -2.46 -7.33
N TYR A 81 10.75 -1.43 -6.79
CA TYR A 81 11.22 -0.71 -5.59
C TYR A 81 10.90 -1.44 -4.27
N TYR A 82 10.37 -2.67 -4.31
CA TYR A 82 10.06 -3.44 -3.10
C TYR A 82 11.18 -4.37 -2.63
N GLY A 83 12.32 -4.42 -3.34
CA GLY A 83 13.43 -5.34 -3.03
C GLY A 83 13.85 -5.33 -1.55
N PRO A 84 14.24 -4.18 -0.98
CA PRO A 84 14.70 -4.14 0.42
C PRO A 84 13.61 -4.52 1.44
N PHE A 85 12.33 -4.24 1.16
CA PHE A 85 11.22 -4.69 2.01
C PHE A 85 11.08 -6.21 1.99
N ARG A 86 11.25 -6.85 0.83
CA ARG A 86 11.15 -8.31 0.71
C ARG A 86 12.26 -9.01 1.49
N GLU A 87 13.46 -8.43 1.51
CA GLU A 87 14.59 -8.91 2.31
C GLU A 87 14.33 -8.73 3.81
N ALA A 88 13.78 -7.58 4.22
CA ALA A 88 13.52 -7.29 5.63
C ALA A 88 12.33 -8.07 6.22
N GLY A 89 11.32 -8.40 5.41
CA GLY A 89 10.05 -8.98 5.88
C GLY A 89 9.80 -10.44 5.52
N GLU A 90 10.83 -11.18 5.06
CA GLU A 90 10.69 -12.55 4.50
C GLU A 90 9.55 -12.64 3.45
N GLY A 91 9.31 -11.54 2.73
CA GLY A 91 8.07 -11.31 1.99
C GLY A 91 8.19 -11.55 0.49
N ALA A 92 9.27 -12.18 0.01
CA ALA A 92 9.38 -12.55 -1.40
C ALA A 92 8.46 -13.74 -1.70
N PRO A 93 7.72 -13.74 -2.83
CA PRO A 93 6.99 -14.94 -3.24
C PRO A 93 8.00 -16.05 -3.56
N SER A 94 7.70 -17.28 -3.12
CA SER A 94 8.60 -18.43 -3.34
C SER A 94 8.61 -18.92 -4.79
N PHE A 95 7.60 -18.53 -5.58
CA PHE A 95 7.50 -18.75 -7.01
C PHE A 95 6.77 -17.60 -7.72
N GLY A 96 6.89 -17.52 -9.04
CA GLY A 96 6.17 -16.55 -9.86
C GLY A 96 6.42 -15.08 -9.45
N ASP A 97 5.39 -14.25 -9.62
CA ASP A 97 5.40 -12.85 -9.23
C ASP A 97 4.04 -12.40 -8.67
N ARG A 98 3.86 -11.08 -8.48
CA ARG A 98 2.63 -10.49 -7.94
C ARG A 98 1.80 -9.75 -8.98
N ARG A 99 2.11 -9.88 -10.27
CA ARG A 99 1.46 -9.14 -11.37
C ARG A 99 0.04 -9.61 -11.65
N GLY A 100 -0.35 -10.77 -11.13
CA GLY A 100 -1.72 -11.26 -11.20
C GLY A 100 -2.72 -10.43 -10.37
N TYR A 101 -2.24 -9.58 -9.46
CA TYR A 101 -3.09 -8.75 -8.59
C TYR A 101 -2.53 -7.35 -8.32
N GLN A 102 -1.20 -7.15 -8.33
CA GLN A 102 -0.63 -5.80 -8.27
C GLN A 102 -0.68 -5.13 -9.64
N MET A 103 -1.00 -3.84 -9.65
CA MET A 103 -1.22 -3.09 -10.89
C MET A 103 0.04 -3.02 -11.76
N ASP A 104 -0.13 -3.10 -13.08
CA ASP A 104 0.95 -2.91 -14.03
C ASP A 104 1.44 -1.45 -14.02
N TYR A 105 2.72 -1.21 -13.78
CA TYR A 105 3.29 0.14 -13.71
C TYR A 105 3.25 0.91 -15.04
N ARG A 106 2.95 0.24 -16.16
CA ARG A 106 2.74 0.87 -17.48
C ARG A 106 1.36 1.49 -17.62
N ARG A 107 0.45 1.18 -16.71
CA ARG A 107 -0.97 1.54 -16.74
C ARG A 107 -1.24 2.76 -15.84
N SER A 108 -1.87 3.78 -16.41
CA SER A 108 -2.04 5.10 -15.77
C SER A 108 -3.48 5.57 -15.68
N ARG A 109 -4.49 4.74 -16.01
CA ARG A 109 -5.91 5.13 -15.98
C ARG A 109 -6.73 4.33 -14.98
N GLU A 110 -6.26 3.13 -14.68
CA GLU A 110 -6.92 2.13 -13.86
C GLU A 110 -7.06 2.59 -12.40
N TRP A 111 -6.21 3.52 -11.95
CA TRP A 111 -6.32 4.15 -10.63
C TRP A 111 -7.71 4.74 -10.37
N ALA A 112 -8.39 5.25 -11.41
CA ALA A 112 -9.70 5.87 -11.26
C ALA A 112 -10.78 4.83 -10.95
N THR A 113 -10.66 3.64 -11.55
CA THR A 113 -11.54 2.50 -11.26
C THR A 113 -11.29 1.99 -9.85
N GLU A 114 -10.03 1.76 -9.46
CA GLU A 114 -9.68 1.31 -8.11
C GLU A 114 -10.19 2.28 -7.05
N LEU A 115 -9.98 3.60 -7.26
CA LEU A 115 -10.47 4.63 -6.37
C LEU A 115 -12.00 4.61 -6.22
N ALA A 116 -12.71 4.49 -7.34
CA ALA A 116 -14.17 4.47 -7.33
C ALA A 116 -14.71 3.25 -6.58
N LEU A 117 -14.12 2.07 -6.81
CA LEU A 117 -14.48 0.82 -6.12
C LEU A 117 -14.20 0.93 -4.63
N ASP A 118 -12.97 1.21 -4.22
CA ASP A 118 -12.59 1.31 -2.80
C ASP A 118 -13.44 2.34 -2.04
N THR A 119 -13.74 3.48 -2.67
CA THR A 119 -14.61 4.51 -2.09
C THR A 119 -16.04 3.99 -1.90
N GLN A 120 -16.59 3.32 -2.92
CA GLN A 120 -17.93 2.73 -2.85
C GLN A 120 -18.01 1.60 -1.82
N GLU A 121 -16.92 0.85 -1.66
CA GLU A 121 -16.81 -0.28 -0.74
C GLU A 121 -16.60 0.12 0.72
N GLY A 122 -16.30 1.40 0.99
CA GLY A 122 -16.23 1.97 2.34
C GLY A 122 -14.81 2.22 2.86
N ALA A 123 -13.85 2.53 1.98
CA ALA A 123 -12.54 3.01 2.42
C ALA A 123 -12.65 4.41 3.04
N ASP A 124 -12.10 4.57 4.24
CA ASP A 124 -12.04 5.88 4.93
C ASP A 124 -10.86 6.72 4.45
N MET A 125 -9.80 6.06 3.99
CA MET A 125 -8.59 6.65 3.45
C MET A 125 -8.06 5.82 2.30
N VAL A 126 -7.39 6.46 1.34
CA VAL A 126 -6.87 5.82 0.13
C VAL A 126 -5.36 6.04 0.02
N MET A 127 -4.65 5.19 -0.73
CA MET A 127 -3.19 5.28 -0.82
C MET A 127 -2.64 4.93 -2.19
N VAL A 128 -1.55 5.62 -2.55
CA VAL A 128 -0.67 5.26 -3.68
C VAL A 128 0.64 4.64 -3.17
N LYS A 129 1.01 3.51 -3.75
CA LYS A 129 2.26 2.78 -3.48
C LYS A 129 2.85 2.18 -4.77
N PRO A 130 4.13 2.44 -5.09
CA PRO A 130 5.07 3.39 -4.47
C PRO A 130 4.71 4.87 -4.61
N ALA A 131 5.47 5.78 -4.00
CA ALA A 131 5.16 7.21 -4.00
C ALA A 131 5.99 8.03 -4.99
N MET A 132 7.33 8.03 -4.89
CA MET A 132 8.18 8.94 -5.67
C MET A 132 8.07 8.71 -7.17
N THR A 133 7.90 7.45 -7.56
CA THR A 133 7.74 7.06 -8.97
C THR A 133 6.32 7.22 -9.53
N TYR A 134 5.36 7.66 -8.69
CA TYR A 134 3.93 7.77 -9.02
C TYR A 134 3.31 9.08 -8.50
N LEU A 135 4.10 10.15 -8.43
CA LEU A 135 3.61 11.48 -8.00
C LEU A 135 2.50 12.01 -8.91
N ASP A 136 2.51 11.64 -10.19
CA ASP A 136 1.45 11.94 -11.15
C ASP A 136 0.14 11.22 -10.81
N ILE A 137 0.20 9.99 -10.31
CA ILE A 137 -0.98 9.24 -9.85
C ILE A 137 -1.51 9.83 -8.53
N ILE A 138 -0.62 10.20 -7.60
CA ILE A 138 -1.01 10.90 -6.35
C ILE A 138 -1.76 12.20 -6.70
N ARG A 139 -1.25 12.97 -7.67
CA ARG A 139 -1.89 14.21 -8.13
C ARG A 139 -3.27 13.97 -8.72
N GLN A 140 -3.38 13.03 -9.64
CA GLN A 140 -4.64 12.67 -10.28
C GLN A 140 -5.67 12.16 -9.28
N MET A 141 -5.26 11.29 -8.34
CA MET A 141 -6.12 10.76 -7.30
C MET A 141 -6.61 11.87 -6.36
N ARG A 142 -5.72 12.79 -5.96
CA ARG A 142 -6.09 13.95 -5.13
C ARG A 142 -7.14 14.84 -5.79
N ASP A 143 -7.08 15.00 -7.11
CA ASP A 143 -8.07 15.79 -7.86
C ASP A 143 -9.44 15.09 -7.96
N ALA A 144 -9.47 13.77 -7.77
CA ALA A 144 -10.67 12.94 -7.93
C ALA A 144 -11.36 12.53 -6.62
N THR A 145 -10.69 12.64 -5.47
CA THR A 145 -11.26 12.27 -4.16
C THR A 145 -11.29 13.44 -3.19
N ALA A 146 -12.13 13.36 -2.17
CA ALA A 146 -12.09 14.20 -0.97
C ALA A 146 -11.47 13.48 0.24
N LEU A 147 -11.32 12.15 0.17
CA LEU A 147 -10.77 11.34 1.26
C LEU A 147 -9.31 11.73 1.58
N PRO A 148 -8.82 11.46 2.81
CA PRO A 148 -7.40 11.56 3.12
C PRO A 148 -6.60 10.63 2.21
N LEU A 149 -5.55 11.19 1.60
CA LEU A 149 -4.70 10.48 0.65
C LEU A 149 -3.34 10.15 1.25
N GLY A 150 -3.03 8.87 1.37
CA GLY A 150 -1.72 8.35 1.76
C GLY A 150 -0.76 8.20 0.58
N ALA A 151 0.52 8.42 0.83
CA ALA A 151 1.61 8.03 -0.07
C ALA A 151 2.62 7.16 0.69
N TYR A 152 2.97 6.01 0.13
CA TYR A 152 4.00 5.15 0.72
C TYR A 152 5.34 5.39 0.02
N HIS A 153 6.27 6.06 0.71
CA HIS A 153 7.67 6.15 0.33
C HIS A 153 8.38 4.82 0.63
N VAL A 154 8.52 3.99 -0.41
CA VAL A 154 8.80 2.56 -0.21
C VAL A 154 10.28 2.29 0.05
N SER A 155 10.58 1.05 0.44
CA SER A 155 11.91 0.64 0.88
C SER A 155 13.00 0.89 -0.16
N GLY A 156 12.72 0.63 -1.44
CA GLY A 156 13.68 0.88 -2.52
C GLY A 156 13.92 2.36 -2.79
N GLU A 157 12.90 3.21 -2.62
CA GLU A 157 13.03 4.67 -2.77
C GLU A 157 13.90 5.23 -1.63
N TYR A 158 13.65 4.78 -0.39
CA TYR A 158 14.50 5.07 0.76
C TYR A 158 15.95 4.60 0.53
N SER A 159 16.14 3.33 0.16
CA SER A 159 17.48 2.76 -0.05
C SER A 159 18.23 3.44 -1.19
N GLN A 160 17.52 3.89 -2.24
CA GLN A 160 18.12 4.65 -3.34
C GLN A 160 18.71 5.98 -2.85
N ILE A 161 17.96 6.73 -2.04
CA ILE A 161 18.44 8.01 -1.48
C ILE A 161 19.64 7.76 -0.56
N CYS A 162 19.54 6.79 0.36
CA CYS A 162 20.64 6.43 1.26
C CYS A 162 21.90 6.03 0.51
N ALA A 163 21.79 5.12 -0.48
CA ALA A 163 22.94 4.65 -1.25
C ALA A 163 23.59 5.77 -2.09
N ALA A 164 22.80 6.69 -2.65
CA ALA A 164 23.34 7.84 -3.38
C ALA A 164 24.06 8.82 -2.45
N ALA A 165 23.54 9.05 -1.25
CA ALA A 165 24.18 9.90 -0.25
C ALA A 165 25.47 9.30 0.33
N GLU A 166 25.50 8.00 0.61
CA GLU A 166 26.70 7.27 1.05
C GLU A 166 27.85 7.37 0.03
N ARG A 167 27.52 7.51 -1.26
CA ARG A 167 28.48 7.71 -2.34
C ARG A 167 28.87 9.17 -2.57
N GLY A 168 28.31 10.09 -1.78
CA GLY A 168 28.54 11.54 -1.89
C GLY A 168 27.91 12.17 -3.13
N TRP A 169 26.91 11.54 -3.75
CA TRP A 169 26.27 12.07 -4.96
C TRP A 169 25.20 13.12 -4.65
N ILE A 170 24.51 12.96 -3.51
CA ILE A 170 23.45 13.86 -3.04
C ILE A 170 23.59 14.08 -1.54
N ASP A 171 23.03 15.18 -1.04
CA ASP A 171 22.87 15.40 0.40
C ASP A 171 21.67 14.58 0.93
N LEU A 172 21.89 13.78 1.97
CA LEU A 172 20.89 12.85 2.50
C LEU A 172 19.67 13.58 3.06
N GLN A 173 19.92 14.57 3.92
CA GLN A 173 18.86 15.31 4.60
C GLN A 173 18.04 16.11 3.58
N GLY A 174 18.72 16.87 2.71
CA GLY A 174 18.09 17.64 1.65
C GLY A 174 17.23 16.77 0.73
N ALA A 175 17.76 15.64 0.24
CA ALA A 175 17.02 14.76 -0.66
C ALA A 175 15.80 14.09 0.00
N ALA A 176 15.91 13.69 1.27
CA ALA A 176 14.81 13.10 2.02
C ALA A 176 13.68 14.12 2.31
N VAL A 177 14.04 15.33 2.73
CA VAL A 177 13.09 16.42 2.96
C VAL A 177 12.41 16.84 1.66
N GLU A 178 13.17 17.02 0.57
CA GLU A 178 12.63 17.39 -0.74
C GLU A 178 11.66 16.33 -1.28
N SER A 179 12.01 15.04 -1.16
CA SER A 179 11.15 13.94 -1.58
C SER A 179 9.84 13.91 -0.78
N THR A 180 9.91 14.15 0.53
CA THR A 180 8.72 14.22 1.41
C THR A 180 7.80 15.38 1.01
N TYR A 181 8.37 16.57 0.78
CA TYR A 181 7.58 17.71 0.30
C TYR A 181 7.07 17.52 -1.13
N ALA A 182 7.75 16.75 -1.99
CA ALA A 182 7.26 16.41 -3.31
C ALA A 182 5.98 15.57 -3.22
N MET A 183 5.94 14.57 -2.34
CA MET A 183 4.73 13.77 -2.08
C MET A 183 3.59 14.62 -1.49
N LYS A 184 3.91 15.50 -0.53
CA LYS A 184 2.94 16.44 0.05
C LYS A 184 2.37 17.38 -1.02
N ARG A 185 3.23 17.96 -1.87
CA ARG A 185 2.85 18.84 -2.99
C ARG A 185 2.02 18.11 -4.05
N ALA A 186 2.33 16.84 -4.31
CA ALA A 186 1.55 16.02 -5.23
C ALA A 186 0.11 15.82 -4.73
N GLY A 187 -0.12 15.84 -3.41
CA GLY A 187 -1.47 15.82 -2.83
C GLY A 187 -1.65 14.89 -1.65
N ALA A 188 -0.59 14.22 -1.19
CA ALA A 188 -0.68 13.32 -0.05
C ALA A 188 -0.97 14.09 1.25
N ASP A 189 -1.95 13.63 2.02
CA ASP A 189 -2.23 14.10 3.37
C ASP A 189 -1.34 13.42 4.39
N LEU A 190 -1.07 12.12 4.17
CA LEU A 190 -0.31 11.22 5.03
C LEU A 190 0.85 10.60 4.24
N ILE A 191 2.04 10.51 4.84
CA ILE A 191 3.22 9.91 4.20
C ILE A 191 3.76 8.80 5.08
N LEU A 192 3.76 7.57 4.58
CA LEU A 192 4.43 6.43 5.21
C LEU A 192 5.86 6.37 4.68
N THR A 193 6.84 6.57 5.56
CA THR A 193 8.25 6.68 5.16
C THR A 193 9.19 6.09 6.20
N TYR A 194 10.26 5.46 5.73
CA TYR A 194 11.38 4.99 6.56
C TYR A 194 12.28 6.12 7.07
N PHE A 195 12.10 7.35 6.57
CA PHE A 195 12.77 8.54 7.10
C PHE A 195 12.01 9.20 8.25
N ALA A 196 10.90 8.62 8.74
CA ALA A 196 10.01 9.30 9.68
C ALA A 196 10.73 9.73 10.96
N ASP A 197 11.58 8.87 11.52
CA ASP A 197 12.41 9.18 12.70
C ASP A 197 13.38 10.34 12.44
N ARG A 198 14.06 10.35 11.29
CA ARG A 198 15.03 11.40 10.94
C ARG A 198 14.37 12.72 10.56
N LEU A 199 13.20 12.66 9.94
CA LEU A 199 12.42 13.85 9.58
C LEU A 199 11.95 14.63 10.81
N LEU A 200 11.75 13.97 11.96
CA LEU A 200 11.43 14.64 13.22
C LEU A 200 12.55 15.57 13.71
N ASP A 201 13.80 15.25 13.37
CA ASP A 201 14.96 16.07 13.74
C ASP A 201 15.31 17.13 12.68
N TRP A 202 14.90 16.89 11.44
CA TRP A 202 15.26 17.74 10.29
C TRP A 202 14.25 18.85 9.97
N LEU A 203 13.05 18.80 10.56
CA LEU A 203 11.95 19.76 10.36
C LEU A 203 11.71 20.60 11.61
#